data_AF-A0A640WJC5-F1
#
_entry.id   AF-A0A640WJC5-F1
#
_cell.length_a   1.000
_cell.length_b   1.000
_cell.length_c   1.000
_cell.angle_alpha   90.00
_cell.angle_beta   90.00
_cell.angle_gamma   90.00
#
_symmetry.space_group_name_H-M   'P 1'
#
loop_
_entity.id
_entity.type
_entity.pdbx_description
1 polymer ?
#
loop_
_entity_poly.entity_id
_entity_poly.type
_entity_poly.pdbx_seq_one_letter_code
_entity_poly.pdbx_strand_id
1 'polypeptide(L)'
;MPTFTSTSEVYAYIEQIKSQARKSSKDTPTMSYMQHLDAAAFQIARMSSYHSINSTYRNLIDGLAEADPYSYGVARCSLCSMTFSTDSRDDVKEHRRVHRNLDALAVDRGIVPDNHQERERKKSIAWSEMTGENSEAEMARWEVIAKAWFDRSVFSAARAGYSKKHPSLDRFVAMLVDDGIHPRCNCIGLLKAKYGSVKGPVSIKSSYWRPGS
;
A
#
# COMPACT_ATOMS: atom_id res chain seq x y z
N MET A 1 -7.26 -23.72 13.90
CA MET A 1 -7.58 -22.32 13.53
C MET A 1 -7.20 -22.12 12.07
N PRO A 2 -7.88 -21.24 11.32
CA PRO A 2 -7.46 -20.90 9.96
C PRO A 2 -6.03 -20.38 9.97
N THR A 3 -5.21 -20.86 9.05
CA THR A 3 -3.86 -20.34 8.80
C THR A 3 -3.95 -19.29 7.71
N PHE A 4 -3.70 -18.03 8.06
CA PHE A 4 -3.64 -16.93 7.10
C PHE A 4 -2.20 -16.75 6.63
N THR A 5 -2.02 -16.47 5.34
CA THR A 5 -0.72 -16.38 4.67
C THR A 5 -0.20 -14.95 4.56
N SER A 6 -1.07 -13.94 4.71
CA SER A 6 -0.70 -12.52 4.65
C SER A 6 -1.66 -11.61 5.42
N THR A 7 -1.24 -10.38 5.72
CA THR A 7 -2.12 -9.37 6.34
C THR A 7 -3.28 -8.99 5.41
N SER A 8 -3.03 -8.87 4.11
CA SER A 8 -4.04 -8.50 3.12
C SER A 8 -5.13 -9.57 2.97
N GLU A 9 -4.79 -10.85 3.13
CA GLU A 9 -5.76 -11.94 3.16
C GLU A 9 -6.72 -11.80 4.36
N VAL A 10 -6.19 -11.58 5.56
CA VAL A 10 -7.04 -11.36 6.76
C VAL A 10 -7.90 -10.11 6.62
N TYR A 11 -7.32 -9.04 6.04
CA TYR A 11 -8.07 -7.82 5.75
C TYR A 11 -9.25 -8.07 4.80
N ALA A 12 -9.04 -8.86 3.75
CA ALA A 12 -10.11 -9.26 2.83
C ALA A 12 -11.25 -10.00 3.57
N TYR A 13 -10.92 -10.94 4.45
CA TYR A 13 -11.92 -11.61 5.29
C TYR A 13 -12.67 -10.62 6.20
N ILE A 14 -11.98 -9.67 6.82
CA ILE A 14 -12.61 -8.63 7.65
C ILE A 14 -13.63 -7.81 6.84
N GLU A 15 -13.32 -7.43 5.61
CA GLU A 15 -14.24 -6.67 4.76
C GLU A 15 -15.42 -7.54 4.28
N GLN A 16 -15.18 -8.82 3.96
CA GLN A 16 -16.27 -9.76 3.65
C GLN A 16 -17.23 -9.95 4.83
N ILE A 17 -16.70 -10.08 6.06
CA ILE A 17 -17.49 -10.18 7.28
C ILE A 17 -18.33 -8.92 7.49
N LYS A 18 -17.77 -7.73 7.34
CA LYS A 18 -18.51 -6.47 7.44
C LYS A 18 -19.60 -6.38 6.38
N SER A 19 -19.31 -6.78 5.14
CA SER A 19 -20.27 -6.77 4.03
C SER A 19 -21.45 -7.70 4.32
N GLN A 20 -21.16 -8.93 4.79
CA GLN A 20 -22.19 -9.90 5.16
C GLN A 20 -23.03 -9.44 6.35
N ALA A 21 -22.40 -8.93 7.41
CA ALA A 21 -23.09 -8.42 8.59
C ALA A 21 -24.04 -7.25 8.26
N ARG A 22 -23.66 -6.38 7.32
CA ARG A 22 -24.52 -5.29 6.82
C ARG A 22 -25.73 -5.79 6.03
N LYS A 23 -25.59 -6.91 5.32
CA LYS A 23 -26.71 -7.54 4.59
C LYS A 23 -27.66 -8.18 5.61
N SER A 24 -27.13 -9.05 6.47
CA SER A 24 -27.94 -9.77 7.47
C SER A 24 -28.61 -8.84 8.49
N SER A 25 -28.02 -7.70 8.81
CA SER A 25 -28.65 -6.71 9.71
C SER A 25 -29.93 -6.10 9.16
N LYS A 26 -30.12 -6.14 7.84
CA LYS A 26 -31.38 -5.72 7.20
C LYS A 26 -32.44 -6.81 7.28
N ASP A 27 -32.02 -8.07 7.15
CA ASP A 27 -32.91 -9.23 7.12
C ASP A 27 -33.38 -9.63 8.54
N THR A 28 -32.52 -9.44 9.55
CA THR A 28 -32.82 -9.77 10.95
C THR A 28 -32.50 -8.60 11.89
N PRO A 29 -33.37 -7.58 11.95
CA PRO A 29 -33.10 -6.34 12.71
C PRO A 29 -33.18 -6.51 14.23
N THR A 30 -33.64 -7.66 14.74
CA THR A 30 -33.73 -7.97 16.17
C THR A 30 -32.37 -8.23 16.82
N MET A 31 -31.35 -8.58 16.03
CA MET A 31 -29.98 -8.78 16.50
C MET A 31 -29.18 -7.48 16.41
N SER A 32 -28.29 -7.26 17.38
CA SER A 32 -27.32 -6.16 17.31
C SER A 32 -26.33 -6.38 16.16
N TYR A 33 -25.78 -5.29 15.63
CA TYR A 33 -24.78 -5.37 14.57
C TYR A 33 -23.52 -6.18 14.97
N MET A 34 -23.16 -6.18 16.26
CA MET A 34 -22.04 -7.02 16.75
C MET A 34 -22.36 -8.50 16.64
N GLN A 35 -23.59 -8.93 16.98
CA GLN A 35 -24.00 -10.33 16.81
C GLN A 35 -23.99 -10.74 15.33
N HIS A 36 -24.35 -9.83 14.42
CA HIS A 36 -24.22 -10.07 12.97
C HIS A 36 -22.76 -10.23 12.54
N LEU A 37 -21.84 -9.41 13.08
CA LEU A 37 -20.40 -9.53 12.81
C LEU A 37 -19.84 -10.87 13.32
N ASP A 38 -20.21 -11.29 14.53
CA ASP A 38 -19.74 -12.55 15.11
C ASP A 38 -20.28 -13.76 14.32
N ALA A 39 -21.56 -13.73 13.94
CA ALA A 39 -22.14 -14.77 13.08
C ALA A 39 -21.43 -14.86 11.72
N ALA A 40 -21.18 -13.71 11.08
CA ALA A 40 -20.47 -13.66 9.80
C ALA A 40 -18.99 -14.10 9.94
N ALA A 41 -18.32 -13.76 11.04
CA ALA A 41 -16.96 -14.21 11.31
C ALA A 41 -16.85 -15.74 11.42
N PHE A 42 -17.84 -16.36 12.07
CA PHE A 42 -17.93 -17.82 12.13
C PHE A 42 -18.22 -18.45 10.77
N GLN A 43 -19.14 -17.87 10.00
CA GLN A 43 -19.54 -18.41 8.69
C GLN A 43 -18.42 -18.33 7.64
N ILE A 44 -17.75 -17.17 7.55
CA ILE A 44 -16.81 -16.88 6.47
C ILE A 44 -15.40 -17.34 6.83
N ALA A 45 -14.93 -17.02 8.04
CA ALA A 45 -13.54 -17.25 8.45
C ALA A 45 -13.39 -18.36 9.49
N ARG A 46 -14.47 -19.03 9.92
CA ARG A 46 -14.45 -20.04 10.99
C ARG A 46 -13.83 -19.54 12.29
N MET A 47 -13.99 -18.24 12.56
CA MET A 47 -13.51 -17.58 13.77
C MET A 47 -14.62 -17.49 14.80
N SER A 48 -14.29 -17.61 16.08
CA SER A 48 -15.26 -17.59 17.18
C SER A 48 -15.98 -16.24 17.36
N SER A 49 -15.35 -15.16 16.91
CA SER A 49 -15.92 -13.81 16.96
C SER A 49 -15.23 -12.89 15.95
N TYR A 50 -15.85 -11.75 15.68
CA TYR A 50 -15.23 -10.66 14.94
C TYR A 50 -14.04 -10.05 15.68
N HIS A 51 -14.05 -10.09 17.02
CA HIS A 51 -12.90 -9.69 17.81
C HIS A 51 -11.69 -10.59 17.55
N SER A 52 -11.90 -11.91 17.46
CA SER A 52 -10.84 -12.89 17.23
C SER A 52 -10.10 -12.61 15.91
N ILE A 53 -10.82 -12.38 14.81
CA ILE A 53 -10.17 -12.08 13.52
C ILE A 53 -9.42 -10.74 13.53
N ASN A 54 -9.96 -9.72 14.19
CA ASN A 54 -9.25 -8.44 14.37
C ASN A 54 -8.01 -8.59 15.26
N SER A 55 -8.05 -9.49 16.24
CA SER A 55 -6.89 -9.82 17.06
C SER A 55 -5.80 -10.51 16.24
N THR A 56 -6.17 -11.53 15.46
CA THR A 56 -5.25 -12.19 14.52
C THR A 56 -4.62 -11.21 13.55
N TYR A 57 -5.42 -10.31 12.97
CA TYR A 57 -4.92 -9.29 12.05
C TYR A 57 -3.88 -8.36 12.71
N ARG A 58 -4.16 -7.88 13.93
CA ARG A 58 -3.21 -7.04 14.68
C ARG A 58 -1.93 -7.80 15.00
N ASN A 59 -2.05 -9.03 15.49
CA ASN A 59 -0.88 -9.85 15.85
C ASN A 59 0.00 -10.15 14.64
N LEU A 60 -0.59 -10.39 13.46
CA LEU A 60 0.18 -10.54 12.22
C LEU A 60 0.93 -9.27 11.86
N ILE A 61 0.31 -8.09 11.95
CA ILE A 61 0.98 -6.81 11.71
C ILE A 61 2.11 -6.58 12.72
N ASP A 62 1.84 -6.80 14.00
CA ASP A 62 2.83 -6.59 15.06
C ASP A 62 4.02 -7.54 14.93
N GLY A 63 3.77 -8.78 14.47
CA GLY A 63 4.82 -9.78 14.20
C GLY A 63 5.73 -9.43 13.02
N LEU A 64 5.41 -8.42 12.20
CA LEU A 64 6.28 -7.91 11.14
C LEU A 64 7.28 -6.87 11.66
N ALA A 65 7.18 -6.44 12.91
CA ALA A 65 8.08 -5.48 13.52
C ALA A 65 9.35 -6.17 14.03
N GLU A 66 10.49 -5.76 13.48
CA GLU A 66 11.81 -6.22 13.90
C GLU A 66 12.43 -5.16 14.81
N ALA A 67 12.92 -5.57 15.98
CA ALA A 67 13.58 -4.66 16.92
C ALA A 67 14.86 -4.08 16.31
N ASP A 68 15.10 -2.79 16.52
CA ASP A 68 16.34 -2.15 16.10
C ASP A 68 17.48 -2.57 17.05
N PRO A 69 18.59 -3.17 16.54
CA PRO A 69 19.66 -3.67 17.38
C PRO A 69 20.46 -2.57 18.09
N TYR A 70 20.32 -1.32 17.67
CA TYR A 70 21.06 -0.17 18.20
C TYR A 70 20.19 0.80 19.01
N SER A 71 18.86 0.64 18.96
CA SER A 71 17.91 1.56 19.60
C SER A 71 16.85 0.82 20.40
N TYR A 72 16.97 0.82 21.72
CA TYR A 72 15.98 0.21 22.60
C TYR A 72 14.59 0.86 22.42
N GLY A 73 13.53 0.04 22.41
CA GLY A 73 12.16 0.52 22.27
C GLY A 73 11.81 1.05 20.87
N VAL A 74 12.65 0.77 19.87
CA VAL A 74 12.41 1.12 18.46
C VAL A 74 12.32 -0.15 17.63
N ALA A 75 11.34 -0.22 16.74
CA ALA A 75 11.20 -1.30 15.79
C ALA A 75 11.03 -0.77 14.36
N ARG A 76 11.36 -1.61 13.39
CA ARG A 76 11.14 -1.38 11.97
C ARG A 76 10.30 -2.50 11.40
N CYS A 77 9.22 -2.15 10.71
CA CYS A 77 8.40 -3.16 10.04
C CYS A 77 9.06 -3.66 8.75
N SER A 78 9.17 -4.97 8.58
CA SER A 78 9.77 -5.61 7.40
C SER A 78 8.93 -5.40 6.12
N LEU A 79 7.61 -5.30 6.24
CA LEU A 79 6.71 -5.06 5.11
C LEU A 79 6.65 -3.58 4.73
N CYS A 80 6.36 -2.70 5.69
CA CYS A 80 6.05 -1.31 5.40
C CYS A 80 7.26 -0.37 5.59
N SER A 81 8.38 -0.87 6.14
CA SER A 81 9.59 -0.09 6.45
C SER A 81 9.39 1.11 7.38
N MET A 82 8.24 1.22 8.04
CA MET A 82 8.01 2.25 9.05
C MET A 82 8.85 1.92 10.29
N THR A 83 9.62 2.91 10.74
CA THR A 83 10.27 2.90 12.05
C THR A 83 9.35 3.60 13.05
N PHE A 84 9.17 3.01 14.22
CA PHE A 84 8.25 3.50 15.24
C PHE A 84 8.70 3.05 16.63
N SER A 85 8.31 3.79 17.67
CA SER A 85 8.57 3.38 19.05
C SER A 85 7.57 2.29 19.48
N THR A 86 8.08 1.17 19.98
CA THR A 86 7.25 0.07 20.52
C THR A 86 6.58 0.44 21.83
N ASP A 87 7.13 1.40 22.55
CA ASP A 87 6.63 1.86 23.85
C ASP A 87 5.57 2.97 23.69
N SER A 88 5.50 3.61 22.53
CA SER A 88 4.47 4.59 22.18
C SER A 88 3.23 3.90 21.62
N ARG A 89 2.12 3.96 22.36
CA ARG A 89 0.82 3.44 21.90
C ARG A 89 0.32 4.12 20.63
N ASP A 90 0.64 5.40 20.44
CA ASP A 90 0.23 6.17 19.27
C ASP A 90 1.04 5.75 18.04
N ASP A 91 2.33 5.49 18.19
CA ASP A 91 3.22 4.97 17.15
C ASP A 91 2.75 3.58 16.67
N VAL A 92 2.46 2.67 17.60
CA VAL A 92 1.94 1.34 17.30
C VAL A 92 0.58 1.43 16.59
N LYS A 93 -0.29 2.35 17.01
CA LYS A 93 -1.59 2.58 16.38
C LYS A 93 -1.42 3.13 14.97
N GLU A 94 -0.50 4.06 14.77
CA GLU A 94 -0.17 4.62 13.47
C GLU A 94 0.39 3.56 12.52
N HIS A 95 1.31 2.72 12.99
CA HIS A 95 1.86 1.59 12.24
C HIS A 95 0.73 0.67 11.72
N ARG A 96 -0.16 0.23 12.61
CA ARG A 96 -1.30 -0.61 12.24
C ARG A 96 -2.27 0.08 11.27
N ARG A 97 -2.43 1.41 11.39
CA ARG A 97 -3.26 2.19 10.46
C ARG A 97 -2.65 2.26 9.07
N VAL A 98 -1.33 2.45 8.97
CA VAL A 98 -0.61 2.40 7.68
C VAL A 98 -0.81 1.05 7.02
N HIS A 99 -0.63 -0.06 7.75
CA HIS A 99 -0.90 -1.41 7.24
C HIS A 99 -2.32 -1.57 6.71
N ARG A 100 -3.32 -1.16 7.49
CA ARG A 100 -4.71 -1.21 7.05
C ARG A 100 -4.96 -0.46 5.74
N ASN A 101 -4.33 0.70 5.58
CA ASN A 101 -4.46 1.51 4.37
C ASN A 101 -3.75 0.88 3.16
N LEU A 102 -2.67 0.13 3.37
CA LEU A 102 -1.97 -0.63 2.34
C LEU A 102 -2.72 -1.91 1.97
N ASP A 103 -3.19 -2.68 2.95
CA ASP A 103 -4.00 -3.88 2.72
C ASP A 103 -5.31 -3.54 1.99
N ALA A 104 -5.93 -2.39 2.32
CA ALA A 104 -7.09 -1.90 1.58
C ALA A 104 -6.76 -1.63 0.10
N LEU A 105 -5.58 -1.10 -0.21
CA LEU A 105 -5.16 -0.91 -1.61
C LEU A 105 -4.88 -2.24 -2.32
N ALA A 106 -4.27 -3.19 -1.62
CA ALA A 106 -4.01 -4.52 -2.15
C ALA A 106 -5.32 -5.23 -2.51
N VAL A 107 -6.31 -5.19 -1.62
CA VAL A 107 -7.61 -5.83 -1.82
C VAL A 107 -8.48 -5.06 -2.82
N ASP A 108 -8.60 -3.74 -2.69
CA ASP A 108 -9.53 -2.95 -3.53
C ASP A 108 -9.00 -2.77 -4.96
N ARG A 109 -7.67 -2.75 -5.15
CA ARG A 109 -7.03 -2.30 -6.42
C ARG A 109 -5.84 -3.13 -6.88
N GLY A 110 -5.46 -4.18 -6.15
CA GLY A 110 -4.29 -5.00 -6.49
C GLY A 110 -2.95 -4.26 -6.34
N ILE A 111 -2.91 -3.13 -5.62
CA ILE A 111 -1.70 -2.33 -5.46
C ILE A 111 -0.95 -2.79 -4.20
N VAL A 112 0.22 -3.39 -4.41
CA VAL A 112 1.16 -3.78 -3.34
C VAL A 112 2.49 -3.05 -3.57
N PRO A 113 2.79 -1.98 -2.82
CA PRO A 113 4.03 -1.23 -3.01
C PRO A 113 5.24 -1.99 -2.47
N ASP A 114 6.38 -1.87 -3.15
CA ASP A 114 7.64 -2.37 -2.62
C ASP A 114 8.03 -1.59 -1.36
N ASN A 115 8.64 -2.31 -0.40
CA ASN A 115 9.20 -1.72 0.80
C ASN A 115 10.38 -0.79 0.46
N HIS A 116 10.89 -0.05 1.45
CA HIS A 116 11.95 0.93 1.19
C HIS A 116 13.21 0.31 0.59
N GLN A 117 13.66 -0.82 1.14
CA GLN A 117 14.90 -1.45 0.72
C GLN A 117 14.80 -1.97 -0.72
N GLU A 118 13.72 -2.68 -1.04
CA GLU A 118 13.53 -3.27 -2.36
C GLU A 118 13.33 -2.20 -3.43
N ARG A 119 12.56 -1.16 -3.11
CA ARG A 119 12.39 0.01 -3.97
C ARG A 119 13.73 0.66 -4.31
N GLU A 120 14.54 0.97 -3.30
CA GLU A 120 15.82 1.66 -3.52
C GLU A 120 16.82 0.78 -4.27
N ARG A 121 16.82 -0.54 -4.01
CA ARG A 121 17.62 -1.53 -4.76
C ARG A 121 17.25 -1.55 -6.24
N LYS A 122 15.97 -1.77 -6.57
CA LYS A 122 15.47 -1.80 -7.96
C LYS A 122 15.75 -0.48 -8.69
N LYS A 123 15.48 0.65 -8.02
CA LYS A 123 15.71 1.98 -8.56
C LYS A 123 17.19 2.23 -8.86
N SER A 124 18.09 1.85 -7.95
CA SER A 124 19.54 2.01 -8.13
C SER A 124 20.06 1.22 -9.34
N ILE A 125 19.65 -0.04 -9.46
CA ILE A 125 19.98 -0.90 -10.62
C ILE A 125 19.49 -0.25 -11.91
N ALA A 126 18.22 0.18 -11.96
CA ALA A 126 17.65 0.81 -13.14
C ALA A 126 18.37 2.10 -13.55
N TRP A 127 18.81 2.93 -12.59
CA TRP A 127 19.64 4.10 -12.87
C TRP A 127 21.01 3.73 -13.43
N SER A 128 21.66 2.69 -12.89
CA SER A 128 22.98 2.26 -13.35
C SER A 128 22.98 1.69 -14.77
N GLU A 129 21.83 1.16 -15.22
CA GLU A 129 21.65 0.53 -16.53
C GLU A 129 21.07 1.49 -17.59
N MET A 130 20.92 2.78 -17.27
CA MET A 130 20.36 3.77 -18.20
C MET A 130 21.49 4.43 -19.01
N THR A 131 21.87 3.78 -20.11
CA THR A 131 23.08 4.12 -20.90
C THR A 131 22.85 5.04 -22.10
N GLY A 132 21.60 5.32 -22.51
CA GLY A 132 21.31 6.17 -23.67
C GLY A 132 21.24 5.46 -25.03
N GLU A 133 21.58 4.18 -25.10
CA GLU A 133 21.86 3.48 -26.36
C GLU A 133 20.63 2.87 -27.05
N ASN A 134 19.60 2.48 -26.27
CA ASN A 134 18.39 1.85 -26.78
C ASN A 134 17.15 2.40 -26.06
N SER A 135 16.28 3.10 -26.79
CA SER A 135 15.10 3.77 -26.26
C SER A 135 14.05 2.83 -25.64
N GLU A 136 13.91 1.59 -26.11
CA GLU A 136 13.00 0.60 -25.49
C GLU A 136 13.57 0.05 -24.18
N ALA A 137 14.87 -0.22 -24.15
CA ALA A 137 15.56 -0.64 -22.93
C ALA A 137 15.51 0.47 -21.87
N GLU A 138 15.76 1.72 -22.28
CA GLU A 138 15.64 2.90 -21.41
C GLU A 138 14.22 3.08 -20.89
N MET A 139 13.20 2.87 -21.73
CA MET A 139 11.80 2.92 -21.31
C MET A 139 11.53 1.88 -20.21
N ALA A 140 11.98 0.65 -20.39
CA ALA A 140 11.81 -0.39 -19.37
C ALA A 140 12.53 -0.04 -18.05
N ARG A 141 13.73 0.55 -18.10
CA ARG A 141 14.44 1.03 -16.89
C ARG A 141 13.72 2.20 -16.24
N TRP A 142 13.21 3.12 -17.05
CA TRP A 142 12.42 4.23 -16.56
C TRP A 142 11.15 3.78 -15.85
N GLU A 143 10.44 2.77 -16.38
CA GLU A 143 9.24 2.21 -15.75
C GLU A 143 9.54 1.63 -14.35
N VAL A 144 10.71 1.03 -14.15
CA VAL A 144 11.17 0.59 -12.82
C VAL A 144 11.37 1.78 -11.88
N ILE A 145 11.99 2.86 -12.36
CA ILE A 145 12.19 4.09 -11.57
C ILE A 145 10.85 4.75 -11.22
N ALA A 146 9.94 4.85 -12.19
CA ALA A 146 8.61 5.42 -12.00
C ALA A 146 7.77 4.59 -11.03
N LYS A 147 7.85 3.25 -11.11
CA LYS A 147 7.24 2.34 -10.13
C LYS A 147 7.80 2.56 -8.73
N ALA A 148 9.11 2.76 -8.59
CA ALA A 148 9.72 3.08 -7.30
C ALA A 148 9.16 4.39 -6.72
N TRP A 149 9.04 5.44 -7.53
CA TRP A 149 8.42 6.70 -7.08
C TRP A 149 6.94 6.55 -6.74
N PHE A 150 6.21 5.77 -7.55
CA PHE A 150 4.81 5.44 -7.30
C PHE A 150 4.64 4.75 -5.94
N ASP A 151 5.45 3.74 -5.63
CA ASP A 151 5.37 3.01 -4.37
C ASP A 151 5.66 3.90 -3.16
N ARG A 152 6.67 4.78 -3.29
CA ARG A 152 6.96 5.80 -2.27
C ARG A 152 5.77 6.74 -2.08
N SER A 153 5.13 7.15 -3.18
CA SER A 153 3.97 8.03 -3.17
C SER A 153 2.74 7.38 -2.54
N VAL A 154 2.45 6.13 -2.89
CA VAL A 154 1.41 5.30 -2.28
C VAL A 154 1.62 5.17 -0.78
N PHE A 155 2.85 4.88 -0.35
CA PHE A 155 3.17 4.77 1.06
C PHE A 155 2.92 6.08 1.83
N SER A 156 3.35 7.21 1.26
CA SER A 156 3.07 8.54 1.83
C SER A 156 1.56 8.81 1.91
N ALA A 157 0.80 8.45 0.88
CA ALA A 157 -0.65 8.56 0.84
C ALA A 157 -1.34 7.66 1.88
N ALA A 158 -0.84 6.45 2.10
CA ALA A 158 -1.34 5.53 3.12
C ALA A 158 -1.12 6.10 4.53
N ARG A 159 0.09 6.65 4.77
CA ARG A 159 0.38 7.37 6.01
C ARG A 159 -0.50 8.60 6.16
N ALA A 160 -0.71 9.40 5.13
CA ALA A 160 -1.55 10.59 5.24
C ALA A 160 -3.08 10.31 5.13
N GLY A 161 -3.50 9.06 4.96
CA GLY A 161 -4.91 8.65 5.00
C GLY A 161 -5.70 8.89 3.71
N TYR A 162 -5.04 9.16 2.58
CA TYR A 162 -5.69 9.39 1.28
C TYR A 162 -5.30 8.37 0.20
N SER A 163 -4.70 7.24 0.58
CA SER A 163 -4.26 6.18 -0.35
C SER A 163 -5.35 5.73 -1.33
N LYS A 164 -6.62 5.63 -0.89
CA LYS A 164 -7.74 5.25 -1.75
C LYS A 164 -7.94 6.17 -2.97
N LYS A 165 -7.55 7.44 -2.86
CA LYS A 165 -7.62 8.44 -3.93
C LYS A 165 -6.39 8.45 -4.84
N HIS A 166 -5.33 7.73 -4.49
CA HIS A 166 -4.08 7.73 -5.25
C HIS A 166 -4.33 7.28 -6.70
N PRO A 167 -3.72 7.91 -7.73
CA PRO A 167 -3.86 7.48 -9.11
C PRO A 167 -3.38 6.03 -9.32
N SER A 168 -3.77 5.40 -10.42
CA SER A 168 -3.12 4.16 -10.90
C SER A 168 -1.67 4.44 -11.30
N LEU A 169 -0.86 3.39 -11.44
CA LEU A 169 0.53 3.52 -11.90
C LEU A 169 0.58 4.24 -13.26
N ASP A 170 -0.22 3.80 -14.22
CA ASP A 170 -0.23 4.39 -15.57
C ASP A 170 -0.60 5.87 -15.54
N ARG A 171 -1.61 6.25 -14.74
CA ARG A 171 -2.01 7.66 -14.60
C ARG A 171 -0.93 8.49 -13.89
N PHE A 172 -0.26 7.91 -12.89
CA PHE A 172 0.85 8.56 -12.19
C PHE A 172 2.05 8.77 -13.12
N VAL A 173 2.38 7.77 -13.94
CA VAL A 173 3.39 7.84 -14.98
C VAL A 173 3.07 8.93 -16.01
N ALA A 174 1.83 9.00 -16.49
CA ALA A 174 1.39 10.05 -17.41
C ALA A 174 1.56 11.47 -16.83
N MET A 175 1.41 11.63 -15.50
CA MET A 175 1.68 12.89 -14.80
C MET A 175 3.17 13.20 -14.72
N LEU A 176 4.01 12.22 -14.39
CA LEU A 176 5.47 12.39 -14.38
C LEU A 176 6.00 12.84 -15.74
N VAL A 177 5.49 12.23 -16.82
CA VAL A 177 5.90 12.54 -18.19
C VAL A 177 5.46 13.95 -18.60
N ASP A 178 4.25 14.37 -18.22
CA ASP A 178 3.73 15.71 -18.51
C ASP A 178 4.51 16.81 -17.75
N ASP A 179 4.82 16.58 -16.48
CA ASP A 179 5.56 17.51 -15.60
C ASP A 179 7.08 17.52 -15.86
N GLY A 180 7.57 16.78 -16.85
CA GLY A 180 9.00 16.70 -17.17
C GLY A 180 9.84 15.97 -16.11
N ILE A 181 9.20 15.20 -15.22
CA ILE A 181 9.84 14.38 -14.18
C ILE A 181 10.25 13.04 -14.80
N HIS A 182 11.16 13.13 -15.76
CA HIS A 182 11.79 11.98 -16.40
C HIS A 182 13.28 12.31 -16.60
N PRO A 183 14.17 11.30 -16.60
CA PRO A 183 15.55 11.50 -17.00
C PRO A 183 15.61 12.00 -18.44
N ARG A 184 16.76 12.58 -18.79
CA ARG A 184 17.11 12.88 -20.18
C ARG A 184 17.37 11.54 -20.91
N CYS A 185 16.31 10.77 -21.16
CA CYS A 185 16.35 9.54 -21.96
C CYS A 185 15.84 9.83 -23.37
N ASN A 186 16.23 9.00 -24.33
CA ASN A 186 15.72 9.02 -25.69
C ASN A 186 14.31 8.37 -25.80
N CYS A 187 13.71 8.03 -24.65
CA CYS A 187 12.51 7.23 -24.51
C CYS A 187 11.20 8.03 -24.33
N ILE A 188 11.26 9.37 -24.26
CA ILE A 188 10.11 10.24 -23.94
C ILE A 188 8.95 10.05 -24.94
N GLY A 189 9.24 9.92 -26.24
CA GLY A 189 8.23 9.69 -27.27
C GLY A 189 7.46 8.39 -27.04
N LEU A 190 8.17 7.32 -26.66
CA LEU A 190 7.59 6.02 -26.35
C LEU A 190 6.74 6.06 -25.06
N LEU A 191 7.23 6.77 -24.04
CA LEU A 191 6.49 6.97 -22.79
C LEU A 191 5.17 7.71 -23.02
N LYS A 192 5.19 8.80 -23.82
CA LYS A 192 3.97 9.53 -24.19
C LYS A 192 3.02 8.69 -25.03
N ALA A 193 3.54 7.86 -25.93
CA ALA A 193 2.71 6.96 -26.74
C ALA A 193 2.02 5.88 -25.89
N LYS A 194 2.72 5.31 -24.89
CA LYS A 194 2.17 4.25 -24.03
C LYS A 194 1.22 4.77 -22.96
N TYR A 195 1.59 5.84 -22.27
CA TYR A 195 0.88 6.31 -21.07
C TYR A 195 0.06 7.58 -21.28
N GLY A 196 0.28 8.29 -22.39
CA GLY A 196 -0.31 9.59 -22.64
C GLY A 196 0.36 10.72 -21.86
N SER A 197 -0.34 11.85 -21.76
CA SER A 197 0.07 13.06 -21.03
C SER A 197 -1.11 13.54 -20.21
N VAL A 198 -0.95 13.61 -18.88
CA VAL A 198 -2.02 14.02 -17.97
C VAL A 198 -1.49 15.03 -16.97
N LYS A 199 -2.00 16.25 -17.00
CA LYS A 199 -1.73 17.23 -15.94
C LYS A 199 -2.18 16.69 -14.59
N GLY A 200 -1.35 16.84 -13.56
CA GLY A 200 -1.71 16.43 -12.22
C GLY A 200 -0.76 16.97 -11.15
N PRO A 201 -1.18 16.93 -9.87
CA PRO A 201 -0.39 17.43 -8.76
C PRO A 201 0.70 16.43 -8.34
N VAL A 202 1.68 16.18 -9.22
CA VAL A 202 2.93 15.53 -8.81
C VAL A 202 3.97 16.62 -8.57
N SER A 203 4.48 16.68 -7.34
CA SER A 203 5.50 17.68 -7.02
C SER A 203 6.82 17.35 -7.72
N ILE A 204 7.27 18.23 -8.63
CA ILE A 204 8.58 18.13 -9.35
C ILE A 204 9.74 17.87 -8.39
N LYS A 205 9.70 18.44 -7.16
CA LYS A 205 10.78 18.31 -6.17
C LYS A 205 10.77 16.98 -5.42
N SER A 206 9.67 16.23 -5.42
CA SER A 206 9.49 15.13 -4.48
C SER A 206 8.81 13.89 -5.03
N SER A 207 8.30 13.93 -6.26
CA SER A 207 7.60 12.83 -6.93
C SER A 207 6.46 12.23 -6.10
N TYR A 208 5.92 13.00 -5.14
CA TYR A 208 4.74 12.63 -4.37
C TYR A 208 3.51 13.16 -5.07
N TRP A 209 2.54 12.29 -5.28
CA TRP A 209 1.19 12.69 -5.63
C TRP A 209 0.41 13.07 -4.37
N ARG A 210 -0.35 14.16 -4.46
CA ARG A 210 -1.32 14.56 -3.44
C ARG A 210 -2.67 14.81 -4.11
N PRO A 211 -3.81 14.53 -3.45
CA PRO A 211 -5.08 14.98 -3.99
C PRO A 211 -5.03 16.49 -4.19
N GLY A 212 -5.54 16.96 -5.34
CA GLY A 212 -5.65 18.40 -5.62
C GLY A 212 -6.38 19.09 -4.47
N SER A 213 -5.85 20.25 -4.07
CA SER A 213 -6.50 21.17 -3.13
C SER A 213 -7.87 21.58 -3.64
#